data_AF-A0A957MDU0-F1
#
_entry.id   AF-A0A957MDU0-F1
#
_cell.length_a   1.000
_cell.length_b   1.000
_cell.length_c   1.000
_cell.angle_alpha   90.00
_cell.angle_beta   90.00
_cell.angle_gamma   90.00
#
_symmetry.space_group_name_H-M   'P 1'
#
loop_
_entity.id
_entity.type
_entity.pdbx_description
1 polymer ?
#
loop_
_entity_poly.entity_id
_entity_poly.type
_entity_poly.pdbx_seq_one_letter_code
_entity_poly.pdbx_strand_id
1 'polypeptide(L)'
;ATPRSAAVALSWTAPPDPDIAGYNVYRSTAPSVPLTGPVNGATLVTGTSYSDGGLTNGTPYYYVVTAVDTSTNASVASNEVSATPLESLGAALRFDGANDYVTFGPNLNAATFTLEAWIKREAGGATMTTGTDGLDGSGGRPLAYPVLTKGMGQGETPANINMNYFLGVTSTGVVGADFEDAATGGNHPAWGSTTIAVGEWHHIAATYNGSCWELYLDGSRETLNAAVTTC
;
A
#
# COMPACT_ATOMS: atom_id res chain seq x y z
N ALA A 1 -1.25 17.80 -6.35
CA ALA A 1 -1.73 17.93 -4.96
C ALA A 1 -1.75 16.55 -4.33
N THR A 2 -1.21 16.40 -3.12
CA THR A 2 -1.09 15.12 -2.44
C THR A 2 -1.86 15.19 -1.11
N PRO A 3 -2.89 14.36 -0.90
CA PRO A 3 -3.65 14.38 0.34
C PRO A 3 -2.81 13.88 1.53
N ARG A 4 -3.10 14.43 2.71
CA ARG A 4 -2.57 14.03 4.02
C ARG A 4 -3.71 14.07 5.05
N SER A 5 -3.45 13.64 6.28
CA SER A 5 -4.43 13.82 7.36
C SER A 5 -4.64 15.30 7.67
N ALA A 6 -5.88 15.75 7.53
CA ALA A 6 -6.30 17.12 7.73
C ALA A 6 -5.47 18.16 6.95
N ALA A 7 -4.86 17.74 5.83
CA ALA A 7 -3.96 18.59 5.05
C ALA A 7 -3.85 18.16 3.58
N VAL A 8 -3.41 19.09 2.73
CA VAL A 8 -2.98 18.83 1.35
C VAL A 8 -1.58 19.41 1.15
N ALA A 9 -0.66 18.58 0.66
CA ALA A 9 0.64 19.04 0.18
C ALA A 9 0.54 19.42 -1.30
N LEU A 10 0.97 20.64 -1.62
CA LEU A 10 1.02 21.18 -2.97
C LEU A 10 2.47 21.34 -3.41
N SER A 11 2.72 21.06 -4.68
CA SER A 11 3.95 21.37 -5.38
C SER A 11 3.60 21.85 -6.78
N TRP A 12 4.40 22.78 -7.30
CA TRP A 12 4.23 23.33 -8.64
C TRP A 12 5.59 23.63 -9.28
N THR A 13 5.58 23.91 -10.58
CA THR A 13 6.77 24.37 -11.31
C THR A 13 6.77 25.89 -11.34
N ALA A 14 7.90 26.51 -11.02
CA ALA A 14 8.06 27.96 -11.14
C ALA A 14 7.98 28.39 -12.62
N PRO A 15 7.35 29.54 -12.93
CA PRO A 15 7.44 30.13 -14.27
C PRO A 15 8.90 30.55 -14.55
N PRO A 16 9.29 30.71 -15.83
CA PRO A 16 10.65 31.11 -16.21
C PRO A 16 11.00 32.57 -15.90
N ASP A 17 10.10 33.31 -15.26
CA ASP A 17 10.27 34.73 -14.96
C ASP A 17 11.30 34.93 -13.83
N PRO A 18 12.36 35.73 -14.03
CA PRO A 18 13.41 35.92 -13.03
C PRO A 18 13.02 36.79 -11.83
N ASP A 19 11.93 37.56 -11.89
CA ASP A 19 11.60 38.57 -10.87
C ASP A 19 10.45 38.18 -9.91
N ILE A 20 10.23 36.87 -9.75
CA ILE A 20 9.21 36.31 -8.86
C ILE A 20 9.55 36.58 -7.39
N ALA A 21 8.67 37.30 -6.70
CA ALA A 21 8.73 37.52 -5.26
C ALA A 21 8.15 36.34 -4.46
N GLY A 22 7.20 35.61 -5.05
CA GLY A 22 6.64 34.39 -4.47
C GLY A 22 5.29 34.00 -5.08
N TYR A 23 4.49 33.26 -4.32
CA TYR A 23 3.23 32.69 -4.81
C TYR A 23 2.08 32.90 -3.82
N ASN A 24 0.89 33.09 -4.38
CA ASN A 24 -0.38 32.98 -3.66
C ASN A 24 -1.06 31.66 -4.02
N VAL A 25 -1.56 30.98 -3.00
CA VAL A 25 -2.27 29.70 -3.10
C VAL A 25 -3.73 29.96 -2.79
N TYR A 26 -4.63 29.55 -3.68
CA TYR A 26 -6.06 29.69 -3.51
C TYR A 26 -6.70 28.33 -3.36
N ARG A 27 -7.83 28.28 -2.63
CA ARG A 27 -8.55 27.04 -2.32
C ARG A 27 -10.04 27.22 -2.42
N SER A 28 -10.73 26.18 -2.88
CA SER A 28 -12.18 26.06 -2.82
C SER A 28 -12.58 24.62 -2.46
N THR A 29 -13.80 24.42 -1.94
CA THR A 29 -14.42 23.09 -1.79
C THR A 29 -15.25 22.69 -3.02
N ALA A 30 -15.27 23.53 -4.05
CA ALA A 30 -15.89 23.29 -5.35
C ALA A 30 -14.92 23.65 -6.48
N PRO A 31 -15.07 23.06 -7.68
CA PRO A 31 -14.30 23.46 -8.86
C PRO A 31 -14.46 24.94 -9.19
N SER A 32 -13.56 25.48 -10.02
CA SER A 32 -13.47 26.91 -10.37
C SER A 32 -13.06 27.77 -9.16
N VAL A 33 -11.84 27.52 -8.66
CA VAL A 33 -11.29 28.20 -7.48
C VAL A 33 -11.24 29.73 -7.69
N PRO A 34 -11.85 30.53 -6.80
CA PRO A 34 -11.78 31.99 -6.87
C PRO A 34 -10.40 32.51 -6.45
N LEU A 35 -9.93 33.57 -7.12
CA LEU A 35 -8.66 34.24 -6.82
C LEU A 35 -8.80 35.32 -5.73
N THR A 36 -9.50 34.98 -4.64
CA THR A 36 -9.76 35.88 -3.52
C THR A 36 -9.42 35.18 -2.21
N GLY A 37 -8.71 35.87 -1.31
CA GLY A 37 -8.38 35.33 0.02
C GLY A 37 -7.46 34.12 -0.05
N PRO A 38 -6.19 34.28 -0.46
CA PRO A 38 -5.25 33.17 -0.54
C PRO A 38 -5.06 32.51 0.83
N VAL A 39 -4.94 31.17 0.84
CA VAL A 39 -4.85 30.39 2.08
C VAL A 39 -3.53 30.61 2.83
N ASN A 40 -2.48 31.04 2.13
CA ASN A 40 -1.21 31.48 2.74
C ASN A 40 -1.28 32.86 3.40
N GLY A 41 -2.43 33.55 3.37
CA GLY A 41 -2.61 34.86 3.98
C GLY A 41 -1.83 35.95 3.24
N ALA A 42 -1.31 36.93 3.98
CA ALA A 42 -0.60 38.08 3.42
C ALA A 42 0.87 37.80 3.04
N THR A 43 1.43 36.69 3.51
CA THR A 43 2.84 36.32 3.25
C THR A 43 2.91 35.41 2.03
N LEU A 44 3.67 35.83 1.03
CA LEU A 44 3.91 35.01 -0.17
C LEU A 44 4.68 33.73 0.19
N VAL A 45 4.31 32.63 -0.48
CA VAL A 45 5.11 31.42 -0.44
C VAL A 45 6.34 31.64 -1.33
N THR A 46 7.55 31.55 -0.78
CA THR A 46 8.79 31.82 -1.54
C THR A 46 9.35 30.58 -2.25
N GLY A 47 8.94 29.38 -1.82
CA GLY A 47 9.26 28.11 -2.48
C GLY A 47 8.18 27.67 -3.46
N THR A 48 8.40 26.54 -4.12
CA THR A 48 7.45 25.92 -5.07
C THR A 48 6.61 24.82 -4.44
N SER A 49 6.40 24.91 -3.13
CA SER A 49 5.60 23.97 -2.35
C SER A 49 4.87 24.65 -1.21
N TYR A 50 3.66 24.19 -0.90
CA TYR A 50 2.87 24.69 0.22
C TYR A 50 2.10 23.54 0.89
N SER A 51 2.00 23.55 2.21
CA SER A 51 1.19 22.60 2.97
C SER A 51 -0.01 23.33 3.54
N ASP A 52 -1.18 23.07 2.97
CA ASP A 52 -2.45 23.59 3.47
C ASP A 52 -3.00 22.66 4.56
N GLY A 53 -3.10 23.13 5.79
CA GLY A 53 -3.49 22.33 6.96
C GLY A 53 -4.83 22.75 7.57
N GLY A 54 -5.30 21.98 8.56
CA GLY A 54 -6.57 22.24 9.25
C GLY A 54 -7.80 21.92 8.41
N LEU A 55 -7.66 21.02 7.44
CA LEU A 55 -8.72 20.62 6.52
C LEU A 55 -9.59 19.52 7.11
N THR A 56 -10.82 19.41 6.60
CA THR A 56 -11.73 18.33 6.96
C THR A 56 -11.45 17.10 6.10
N ASN A 57 -11.18 15.96 6.73
CA ASN A 57 -11.00 14.70 6.02
C ASN A 57 -12.30 14.27 5.33
N GLY A 58 -12.18 13.70 4.13
CA GLY A 58 -13.31 13.32 3.27
C GLY A 58 -13.90 14.46 2.44
N THR A 59 -13.50 15.72 2.67
CA THR A 59 -13.96 16.87 1.88
C THR A 59 -13.01 17.12 0.71
N PRO A 60 -13.49 17.21 -0.55
CA PRO A 60 -12.63 17.57 -1.67
C PRO A 60 -12.24 19.05 -1.60
N TYR A 61 -10.96 19.33 -1.85
CA TYR A 61 -10.44 20.68 -1.99
C TYR A 61 -9.76 20.85 -3.34
N TYR A 62 -10.00 21.99 -3.96
CA TYR A 62 -9.50 22.41 -5.26
C TYR A 62 -8.53 23.57 -5.05
N TYR A 63 -7.42 23.57 -5.79
CA TYR A 63 -6.34 24.53 -5.63
C TYR A 63 -5.88 25.09 -6.97
N VAL A 64 -5.56 26.38 -6.96
CA VAL A 64 -4.79 27.06 -8.01
C VAL A 64 -3.72 27.93 -7.36
N VAL A 65 -2.66 28.22 -8.10
CA VAL A 65 -1.55 29.05 -7.66
C VAL A 65 -1.36 30.21 -8.64
N THR A 66 -1.08 31.40 -8.14
CA THR A 66 -0.59 32.53 -8.96
C THR A 66 0.82 32.92 -8.52
N ALA A 67 1.68 33.19 -9.48
CA ALA A 67 2.97 33.86 -9.26
C ALA A 67 2.74 35.35 -8.95
N VAL A 68 3.57 35.92 -8.09
CA VAL A 68 3.60 37.35 -7.79
C VAL A 68 5.02 37.86 -7.99
N ASP A 69 5.18 38.91 -8.81
CA ASP A 69 6.48 39.53 -9.07
C ASP A 69 6.90 40.52 -7.96
N THR A 70 8.14 41.01 -8.03
CA THR A 70 8.67 42.04 -7.10
C THR A 70 7.97 43.40 -7.19
N SER A 71 7.19 43.63 -8.24
CA SER A 71 6.35 44.81 -8.43
C SER A 71 4.90 44.60 -7.96
N THR A 72 4.61 43.49 -7.29
CA THR A 72 3.30 43.09 -6.75
C THR A 72 2.23 42.71 -7.79
N ASN A 73 2.60 42.48 -9.05
CA ASN A 73 1.67 41.99 -10.06
C ASN A 73 1.47 40.48 -9.90
N ALA A 74 0.23 40.02 -10.00
CA ALA A 74 -0.11 38.60 -9.99
C ALA A 74 -0.31 38.05 -11.40
N SER A 75 0.16 36.82 -11.64
CA SER A 75 -0.07 36.10 -12.89
C SER A 75 -1.52 35.62 -13.04
N VAL A 76 -1.85 35.07 -14.21
CA VAL A 76 -3.01 34.18 -14.34
C VAL A 76 -2.84 32.94 -13.46
N ALA A 77 -3.96 32.29 -13.12
CA ALA A 77 -3.96 31.06 -12.33
C ALA A 77 -3.27 29.91 -13.07
N SER A 78 -2.64 29.01 -12.31
CA SER A 78 -2.22 27.69 -12.79
C SER A 78 -3.41 26.85 -13.26
N ASN A 79 -3.13 25.66 -13.79
CA ASN A 79 -4.18 24.65 -13.87
C ASN A 79 -4.72 24.33 -12.46
N GLU A 80 -6.01 23.99 -12.39
CA GLU A 80 -6.65 23.55 -11.16
C GLU A 80 -6.24 22.10 -10.86
N VAL A 81 -6.01 21.81 -9.58
CA VAL A 81 -5.79 20.45 -9.07
C VAL A 81 -6.69 20.22 -7.86
N SER A 82 -7.06 18.98 -7.60
CA SER A 82 -7.85 18.62 -6.43
C SER A 82 -7.19 17.53 -5.59
N ALA A 83 -7.44 17.56 -4.29
CA ALA A 83 -7.14 16.47 -3.37
C ALA A 83 -8.21 16.41 -2.28
N THR A 84 -8.47 15.21 -1.77
CA THR A 84 -9.36 15.00 -0.62
C THR A 84 -8.49 14.57 0.55
N PRO A 85 -8.27 15.38 1.59
CA PRO A 85 -7.62 14.97 2.83
C PRO A 85 -8.31 13.76 3.41
N LEU A 86 -7.52 12.85 3.95
CA LEU A 86 -8.02 11.56 4.43
C LEU A 86 -7.37 11.27 5.77
N GLU A 87 -8.16 10.73 6.70
CA GLU A 87 -7.67 10.34 8.01
C GLU A 87 -6.39 9.53 7.87
N SER A 88 -5.32 9.96 8.54
CA SER A 88 -4.16 9.11 8.75
C SER A 88 -4.56 8.07 9.77
N LEU A 89 -5.16 6.97 9.29
CA LEU A 89 -5.24 5.72 10.03
C LEU A 89 -3.79 5.27 10.20
N GLY A 90 -3.15 5.65 11.32
CA GLY A 90 -1.70 5.57 11.57
C GLY A 90 -1.06 4.17 11.54
N ALA A 91 -1.69 3.20 10.88
CA ALA A 91 -1.20 1.84 10.68
C ALA A 91 -1.53 1.27 9.29
N ALA A 92 -2.17 2.02 8.38
CA ALA A 92 -2.56 1.51 7.06
C ALA A 92 -1.79 2.21 5.95
N LEU A 93 -1.23 1.41 5.03
CA LEU A 93 -0.75 1.90 3.75
C LEU A 93 -1.97 2.24 2.88
N ARG A 94 -1.95 3.44 2.29
CA ARG A 94 -2.96 3.84 1.32
C ARG A 94 -2.33 3.81 -0.06
N PHE A 95 -2.80 2.91 -0.89
CA PHE A 95 -2.45 2.81 -2.29
C PHE A 95 -3.42 3.65 -3.12
N ASP A 96 -2.91 4.49 -4.02
CA ASP A 96 -3.70 5.41 -4.83
C ASP A 96 -4.24 4.77 -6.12
N GLY A 97 -3.86 3.52 -6.39
CA GLY A 97 -4.31 2.75 -7.54
C GLY A 97 -3.43 2.91 -8.77
N ALA A 98 -2.31 3.64 -8.66
CA ALA A 98 -1.28 3.78 -9.68
C ALA A 98 0.10 3.43 -9.10
N ASN A 99 0.57 2.20 -9.32
CA ASN A 99 1.91 1.72 -8.95
C ASN A 99 2.43 2.25 -7.60
N ASP A 100 1.85 1.79 -6.51
CA ASP A 100 2.34 2.11 -5.18
C ASP A 100 3.31 1.04 -4.65
N TYR A 101 4.34 1.46 -3.91
CA TYR A 101 5.21 0.54 -3.19
C TYR A 101 5.70 1.17 -1.89
N VAL A 102 6.01 0.32 -0.91
CA VAL A 102 6.70 0.73 0.32
C VAL A 102 8.01 -0.03 0.39
N THR A 103 9.10 0.72 0.53
CA THR A 103 10.39 0.12 0.86
C THR A 103 10.42 -0.22 2.35
N PHE A 104 10.67 -1.48 2.67
CA PHE A 104 10.87 -1.94 4.04
C PHE A 104 12.31 -1.72 4.53
N GLY A 105 13.11 -0.93 3.81
CA GLY A 105 14.54 -0.76 4.08
C GLY A 105 15.37 -1.96 3.58
N PRO A 106 16.64 -2.09 4.01
CA PRO A 106 17.55 -3.11 3.47
C PRO A 106 17.20 -4.54 3.92
N ASN A 107 16.43 -4.72 5.00
CA ASN A 107 16.14 -6.05 5.55
C ASN A 107 14.73 -6.09 6.16
N LEU A 108 13.83 -6.89 5.57
CA LEU A 108 12.65 -7.41 6.27
C LEU A 108 12.91 -8.90 6.56
N ASN A 109 13.76 -9.15 7.56
CA ASN A 109 14.14 -10.48 8.04
C ASN A 109 13.54 -10.70 9.45
N ALA A 110 12.22 -10.67 9.52
CA ALA A 110 11.50 -10.79 10.78
C ALA A 110 11.37 -12.26 11.16
N ALA A 111 11.90 -12.64 12.33
CA ALA A 111 11.74 -13.99 12.87
C ALA A 111 10.30 -14.26 13.33
N THR A 112 9.53 -13.21 13.59
CA THR A 112 8.11 -13.27 13.91
C THR A 112 7.37 -12.20 13.12
N PHE A 113 6.22 -12.54 12.54
CA PHE A 113 5.47 -11.62 11.69
C PHE A 113 4.01 -12.05 11.55
N THR A 114 3.17 -11.08 11.19
CA THR A 114 1.80 -11.32 10.73
C THR A 114 1.64 -10.68 9.36
N LEU A 115 1.08 -11.44 8.43
CA LEU A 115 0.57 -10.94 7.15
C LEU A 115 -0.95 -11.00 7.21
N GLU A 116 -1.61 -9.93 6.77
CA GLU A 116 -3.08 -9.91 6.70
C GLU A 116 -3.58 -9.07 5.53
N ALA A 117 -4.75 -9.45 5.01
CA ALA A 117 -5.42 -8.74 3.93
C ALA A 117 -6.94 -8.91 4.00
N TRP A 118 -7.67 -7.87 3.64
CA TRP A 118 -9.07 -8.02 3.21
C TRP A 118 -9.08 -8.33 1.72
N ILE A 119 -9.73 -9.43 1.33
CA ILE A 119 -9.82 -9.89 -0.05
C ILE A 119 -11.28 -10.06 -0.47
N LYS A 120 -11.57 -9.76 -1.74
CA LYS A 120 -12.83 -10.13 -2.40
C LYS A 120 -12.50 -10.85 -3.70
N ARG A 121 -12.62 -12.17 -3.70
CA ARG A 121 -12.26 -13.01 -4.84
C ARG A 121 -13.48 -13.27 -5.70
N GLU A 122 -13.49 -12.79 -6.94
CA GLU A 122 -14.59 -13.06 -7.88
C GLU A 122 -14.46 -14.42 -8.59
N ALA A 123 -13.22 -14.92 -8.79
CA ALA A 123 -12.92 -16.21 -9.41
C ALA A 123 -11.49 -16.70 -9.08
N GLY A 124 -11.10 -17.88 -9.58
CA GLY A 124 -9.69 -18.30 -9.56
C GLY A 124 -8.82 -17.50 -10.55
N GLY A 125 -7.59 -17.18 -10.16
CA GLY A 125 -6.58 -16.54 -11.02
C GLY A 125 -5.56 -17.54 -11.57
N ALA A 126 -4.34 -17.07 -11.87
CA ALA A 126 -3.21 -17.97 -12.11
C ALA A 126 -2.64 -18.44 -10.76
N THR A 127 -2.48 -19.75 -10.60
CA THR A 127 -1.77 -20.30 -9.44
C THR A 127 -0.26 -20.21 -9.62
N MET A 128 0.48 -20.17 -8.51
CA MET A 128 1.93 -20.29 -8.47
C MET A 128 2.37 -21.36 -7.48
N THR A 129 3.66 -21.71 -7.56
CA THR A 129 4.39 -22.47 -6.54
C THR A 129 5.20 -21.52 -5.66
N THR A 130 5.31 -21.82 -4.37
CA THR A 130 6.23 -21.13 -3.46
C THR A 130 7.61 -21.80 -3.40
N GLY A 131 7.78 -22.95 -4.05
CA GLY A 131 9.06 -23.63 -4.18
C GLY A 131 8.94 -25.13 -3.92
N THR A 132 10.02 -25.88 -4.12
CA THR A 132 10.04 -27.31 -3.78
C THR A 132 9.69 -27.51 -2.31
N ASP A 133 8.79 -28.43 -2.02
CA ASP A 133 8.25 -28.70 -0.68
C ASP A 133 7.40 -27.57 -0.06
N GLY A 134 7.14 -26.50 -0.80
CA GLY A 134 6.17 -25.46 -0.48
C GLY A 134 4.74 -25.78 -0.96
N LEU A 135 3.95 -24.75 -1.23
CA LEU A 135 2.65 -24.84 -1.91
C LEU A 135 2.85 -25.14 -3.41
N ASP A 136 3.27 -26.37 -3.71
CA ASP A 136 3.89 -26.74 -4.99
C ASP A 136 3.07 -27.70 -5.87
N GLY A 137 1.91 -28.16 -5.38
CA GLY A 137 1.08 -29.13 -6.10
C GLY A 137 1.53 -30.59 -5.94
N SER A 138 2.57 -30.86 -5.16
CA SER A 138 3.15 -32.20 -4.97
C SER A 138 2.89 -32.73 -3.56
N GLY A 139 2.89 -34.06 -3.36
CA GLY A 139 2.79 -34.66 -2.02
C GLY A 139 1.50 -34.32 -1.24
N GLY A 140 0.42 -33.91 -1.92
CA GLY A 140 -0.81 -33.44 -1.29
C GLY A 140 -0.84 -31.96 -0.91
N ARG A 141 0.24 -31.20 -1.22
CA ARG A 141 0.31 -29.75 -1.05
C ARG A 141 -0.41 -29.07 -2.23
N PRO A 142 -1.32 -28.11 -1.98
CA PRO A 142 -2.00 -27.41 -3.06
C PRO A 142 -1.09 -26.33 -3.68
N LEU A 143 -1.31 -26.00 -4.95
CA LEU A 143 -0.85 -24.73 -5.52
C LEU A 143 -1.64 -23.56 -4.90
N ALA A 144 -1.20 -22.31 -5.08
CA ALA A 144 -1.92 -21.16 -4.50
C ALA A 144 -1.96 -19.90 -5.38
N TYR A 145 -3.01 -19.11 -5.20
CA TYR A 145 -3.22 -17.78 -5.76
C TYR A 145 -2.59 -16.74 -4.82
N PRO A 146 -1.62 -15.92 -5.27
CA PRO A 146 -0.95 -14.94 -4.42
C PRO A 146 -1.85 -13.77 -4.03
N VAL A 147 -1.72 -13.30 -2.78
CA VAL A 147 -2.34 -12.05 -2.30
C VAL A 147 -1.26 -11.09 -1.79
N LEU A 148 -0.45 -11.52 -0.83
CA LEU A 148 0.71 -10.78 -0.33
C LEU A 148 1.94 -11.68 -0.45
N THR A 149 2.87 -11.30 -1.32
CA THR A 149 4.06 -12.11 -1.58
C THR A 149 5.29 -11.24 -1.67
N LYS A 150 6.40 -11.73 -1.17
CA LYS A 150 7.73 -11.16 -1.46
C LYS A 150 8.61 -12.27 -1.97
N GLY A 151 9.05 -12.20 -3.24
CA GLY A 151 10.11 -13.01 -3.84
C GLY A 151 10.09 -13.01 -5.37
N MET A 152 11.24 -13.31 -5.99
CA MET A 152 11.43 -13.52 -7.44
C MET A 152 11.81 -14.99 -7.71
N GLY A 153 11.66 -15.42 -8.97
CA GLY A 153 11.67 -16.84 -9.37
C GLY A 153 12.94 -17.64 -9.05
N GLN A 154 12.78 -18.96 -9.04
CA GLN A 154 13.84 -19.95 -8.80
C GLN A 154 14.94 -19.87 -9.87
N GLY A 155 16.02 -19.16 -9.57
CA GLY A 155 17.19 -19.11 -10.46
C GLY A 155 18.34 -18.23 -10.01
N GLU A 156 18.30 -17.67 -8.79
CA GLU A 156 19.27 -16.65 -8.39
C GLU A 156 20.51 -17.23 -7.67
N THR A 157 21.61 -16.48 -7.78
CA THR A 157 22.90 -16.73 -7.12
C THR A 157 23.24 -15.50 -6.28
N PRO A 158 23.60 -15.64 -4.99
CA PRO A 158 23.78 -16.89 -4.24
C PRO A 158 22.45 -17.63 -4.01
N ALA A 159 22.51 -18.93 -3.73
CA ALA A 159 21.32 -19.68 -3.36
C ALA A 159 20.67 -19.08 -2.08
N ASN A 160 19.35 -19.28 -1.90
CA ASN A 160 18.58 -18.91 -0.70
C ASN A 160 18.23 -17.41 -0.58
N ILE A 161 17.84 -16.77 -1.69
CA ILE A 161 17.26 -15.41 -1.75
C ILE A 161 15.79 -15.43 -2.20
N ASN A 162 15.19 -16.61 -2.27
CA ASN A 162 13.85 -16.79 -2.82
C ASN A 162 12.81 -16.55 -1.71
N MET A 163 11.67 -16.03 -2.13
CA MET A 163 10.47 -15.76 -1.34
C MET A 163 10.53 -15.75 0.21
N ASN A 164 10.74 -14.58 0.83
CA ASN A 164 10.74 -14.47 2.31
C ASN A 164 9.38 -14.72 2.95
N TYR A 165 8.26 -14.61 2.20
CA TYR A 165 6.92 -14.92 2.70
C TYR A 165 5.85 -14.90 1.58
N PHE A 166 4.83 -15.74 1.75
CA PHE A 166 3.63 -15.88 0.93
C PHE A 166 2.39 -15.88 1.84
N LEU A 167 1.38 -15.10 1.47
CA LEU A 167 0.00 -15.25 1.93
C LEU A 167 -0.91 -15.22 0.70
N GLY A 168 -1.85 -16.16 0.63
CA GLY A 168 -2.77 -16.29 -0.47
C GLY A 168 -3.93 -17.23 -0.20
N VAL A 169 -4.60 -17.61 -1.29
CA VAL A 169 -5.67 -18.60 -1.28
C VAL A 169 -5.20 -19.81 -2.05
N THR A 170 -5.25 -21.00 -1.47
CA THR A 170 -4.88 -22.23 -2.15
C THR A 170 -5.81 -22.55 -3.33
N SER A 171 -5.38 -23.44 -4.21
CA SER A 171 -6.16 -23.98 -5.33
C SER A 171 -7.42 -24.71 -4.89
N THR A 172 -7.46 -25.18 -3.63
CA THR A 172 -8.65 -25.76 -2.98
C THR A 172 -9.55 -24.72 -2.32
N GLY A 173 -9.17 -23.44 -2.32
CA GLY A 173 -10.01 -22.32 -1.87
C GLY A 173 -9.86 -21.96 -0.39
N VAL A 174 -8.87 -22.49 0.32
CA VAL A 174 -8.60 -22.16 1.74
C VAL A 174 -7.43 -21.19 1.88
N VAL A 175 -7.30 -20.51 3.03
CA VAL A 175 -6.13 -19.67 3.34
C VAL A 175 -4.85 -20.50 3.23
N GLY A 176 -3.81 -19.97 2.57
CA GLY A 176 -2.50 -20.60 2.46
C GLY A 176 -1.38 -19.60 2.74
N ALA A 177 -0.34 -20.07 3.43
CA ALA A 177 0.86 -19.31 3.72
C ALA A 177 2.11 -20.16 3.51
N ASP A 178 3.24 -19.50 3.27
CA ASP A 178 4.55 -20.14 3.22
C ASP A 178 5.64 -19.10 3.52
N PHE A 179 6.82 -19.54 3.93
CA PHE A 179 8.03 -18.72 3.96
C PHE A 179 9.27 -19.60 3.75
N GLU A 180 10.28 -19.04 3.09
CA GLU A 180 11.62 -19.63 3.04
C GLU A 180 12.40 -19.20 4.29
N ASP A 181 12.89 -20.14 5.11
CA ASP A 181 13.67 -19.80 6.29
C ASP A 181 15.13 -19.47 5.94
N ALA A 182 15.71 -18.49 6.66
CA ALA A 182 17.09 -18.07 6.43
C ALA A 182 18.15 -19.05 6.94
N ALA A 183 17.78 -20.08 7.71
CA ALA A 183 18.72 -21.03 8.31
C ALA A 183 19.10 -22.17 7.35
N THR A 184 18.13 -22.67 6.60
CA THR A 184 18.24 -23.81 5.68
C THR A 184 17.81 -23.50 4.26
N GLY A 185 17.07 -22.40 4.03
CA GLY A 185 16.38 -22.15 2.77
C GLY A 185 15.17 -23.07 2.57
N GLY A 186 14.63 -23.64 3.65
CA GLY A 186 13.49 -24.55 3.61
C GLY A 186 12.16 -23.82 3.52
N ASN A 187 11.19 -24.39 2.79
CA ASN A 187 9.81 -23.93 2.78
C ASN A 187 9.05 -24.46 4.00
N HIS A 188 8.13 -23.65 4.50
CA HIS A 188 7.26 -23.96 5.64
C HIS A 188 5.79 -23.72 5.25
N PRO A 189 5.23 -24.47 4.29
CA PRO A 189 3.88 -24.20 3.82
C PRO A 189 2.87 -24.56 4.89
N ALA A 190 1.80 -23.78 5.00
CA ALA A 190 0.63 -24.11 5.79
C ALA A 190 -0.66 -23.70 5.08
N TRP A 191 -1.73 -24.47 5.25
CA TRP A 191 -3.04 -24.09 4.75
C TRP A 191 -4.17 -24.53 5.66
N GLY A 192 -5.25 -23.76 5.63
CA GLY A 192 -6.44 -23.96 6.44
C GLY A 192 -7.34 -25.09 5.93
N SER A 193 -8.59 -25.04 6.36
CA SER A 193 -9.60 -26.05 6.00
C SER A 193 -10.95 -25.42 5.64
N THR A 194 -11.18 -24.16 6.03
CA THR A 194 -12.40 -23.43 5.70
C THR A 194 -12.28 -22.84 4.31
N THR A 195 -13.22 -23.20 3.43
CA THR A 195 -13.26 -22.64 2.07
C THR A 195 -13.73 -21.19 2.12
N ILE A 196 -13.02 -20.31 1.43
CA ILE A 196 -13.34 -18.90 1.29
C ILE A 196 -14.38 -18.74 0.17
N ALA A 197 -15.51 -18.11 0.46
CA ALA A 197 -16.54 -17.86 -0.53
C ALA A 197 -16.07 -16.85 -1.58
N VAL A 198 -16.57 -17.00 -2.81
CA VAL A 198 -16.31 -16.06 -3.91
C VAL A 198 -17.39 -15.00 -3.95
N GLY A 199 -17.04 -13.79 -4.39
CA GLY A 199 -17.94 -12.65 -4.47
C GLY A 199 -18.21 -11.95 -3.14
N GLU A 200 -17.56 -12.38 -2.06
CA GLU A 200 -17.69 -11.82 -0.70
C GLU A 200 -16.36 -11.28 -0.17
N TRP A 201 -16.43 -10.26 0.69
CA TRP A 201 -15.26 -9.73 1.39
C TRP A 201 -14.93 -10.64 2.57
N HIS A 202 -13.69 -11.11 2.62
CA HIS A 202 -13.15 -11.89 3.72
C HIS A 202 -11.83 -11.29 4.19
N HIS A 203 -11.56 -11.41 5.49
CA HIS A 203 -10.26 -11.13 6.07
C HIS A 203 -9.45 -12.43 6.15
N ILE A 204 -8.22 -12.40 5.65
CA ILE A 204 -7.28 -13.52 5.79
C ILE A 204 -6.04 -13.05 6.53
N ALA A 205 -5.52 -13.88 7.42
CA ALA A 205 -4.27 -13.60 8.11
C ALA A 205 -3.42 -14.85 8.32
N ALA A 206 -2.11 -14.66 8.37
CA ALA A 206 -1.12 -15.66 8.72
C ALA A 206 -0.10 -15.06 9.69
N THR A 207 0.01 -15.64 10.87
CA THR A 207 0.98 -15.25 11.90
C THR A 207 2.01 -16.35 12.07
N TYR A 208 3.28 -15.99 11.95
CA TYR A 208 4.41 -16.83 12.32
C TYR A 208 5.03 -16.29 13.61
N ASN A 209 5.01 -17.10 14.67
CA ASN A 209 5.49 -16.70 16.00
C ASN A 209 6.98 -17.01 16.25
N GLY A 210 7.72 -17.41 15.21
CA GLY A 210 9.12 -17.85 15.32
C GLY A 210 9.28 -19.36 15.39
N SER A 211 8.18 -20.10 15.57
CA SER A 211 8.18 -21.56 15.61
C SER A 211 7.07 -22.18 14.77
N CYS A 212 5.86 -21.60 14.78
CA CYS A 212 4.70 -22.22 14.16
C CYS A 212 3.79 -21.18 13.49
N TRP A 213 3.01 -21.65 12.52
CA TRP A 213 1.96 -20.88 11.84
C TRP A 213 0.65 -20.89 12.62
N GLU A 214 -0.03 -19.75 12.59
CA GLU A 214 -1.45 -19.62 12.92
C GLU A 214 -2.13 -18.89 11.76
N LEU A 215 -3.10 -19.54 11.11
CA LEU A 215 -3.90 -18.95 10.03
C LEU A 215 -5.28 -18.55 10.54
N TYR A 216 -5.84 -17.49 9.96
CA TYR A 216 -7.15 -16.96 10.32
C TYR A 216 -7.97 -16.63 9.07
N LEU A 217 -9.27 -16.94 9.13
CA LEU A 217 -10.30 -16.49 8.20
C LEU A 217 -11.38 -15.74 8.98
N ASP A 218 -11.64 -14.49 8.62
CA ASP A 218 -12.60 -13.60 9.29
C ASP A 218 -12.40 -13.53 10.81
N GLY A 219 -11.12 -13.47 11.23
CA GLY A 219 -10.70 -13.45 12.62
C GLY A 219 -10.81 -14.80 13.35
N SER A 220 -11.34 -15.84 12.70
CA SER A 220 -11.43 -17.20 13.26
C SER A 220 -10.19 -18.00 12.91
N ARG A 221 -9.57 -18.65 13.91
CA ARG A 221 -8.38 -19.48 13.71
C ARG A 221 -8.74 -20.73 12.89
N GLU A 222 -7.95 -21.00 11.87
CA GLU A 222 -8.09 -22.17 11.00
C GLU A 222 -7.49 -23.44 11.62
N THR A 223 -8.10 -24.58 11.31
CA THR A 223 -7.44 -25.88 11.49
C THR A 223 -6.50 -26.12 10.31
N LEU A 224 -5.22 -26.33 10.61
CA LEU A 224 -4.19 -26.56 9.61
C LEU A 224 -4.14 -28.03 9.19
N ASN A 225 -3.70 -28.28 7.96
CA ASN A 225 -3.49 -29.62 7.44
C ASN A 225 -2.36 -30.39 8.18
N ALA A 226 -2.52 -31.70 8.29
CA ALA A 226 -1.59 -32.59 9.03
C ALA A 226 -0.19 -32.76 8.40
N ALA A 227 0.03 -32.30 7.17
CA ALA A 227 1.35 -32.34 6.51
C ALA A 227 2.26 -31.18 6.95
N VAL A 228 1.68 -30.18 7.62
CA VAL A 228 2.42 -29.23 8.45
C VAL A 228 2.47 -29.91 9.81
N THR A 229 3.61 -30.48 10.18
CA THR A 229 3.82 -30.79 11.60
C THR A 229 3.75 -29.45 12.31
N THR A 230 2.59 -29.20 12.90
CA THR A 230 2.17 -27.99 13.60
C THR A 230 2.97 -27.90 14.89
N CYS A 231 4.21 -27.42 14.81
CA CYS A 231 5.20 -27.72 15.85
C CYS A 231 5.46 -29.24 15.98
#